data_AF-A0A937AZR4-F1
#
_entry.id   AF-A0A937AZR4-F1
#
_cell.length_a   1.000
_cell.length_b   1.000
_cell.length_c   1.000
_cell.angle_alpha   90.00
_cell.angle_beta   90.00
_cell.angle_gamma   90.00
#
_symmetry.space_group_name_H-M   'P 1'
#
loop_
_entity.id
_entity.type
_entity.pdbx_description
1 polymer ?
#
loop_
_entity_poly.entity_id
_entity_poly.type
_entity_poly.pdbx_seq_one_letter_code
_entity_poly.pdbx_strand_id
1 'polypeptide(L)'
;MLRLLGTSLVFGLLGMVVLPIVVFFGVLIGAYALDPRCGTPGDSGGCEMGAAVIGFAAAGPGLAIGVALALWRHYRLLRREKPPETA
;
A
#
# COMPACT_ATOMS: atom_id res chain seq x y z
N MET A 1 -1.06 -4.29 -25.12
CA MET A 1 -0.69 -3.08 -24.33
C MET A 1 -1.85 -2.48 -23.55
N LEU A 2 -3.01 -2.22 -24.16
CA LEU A 2 -4.17 -1.60 -23.47
C LEU A 2 -4.64 -2.37 -22.23
N ARG A 3 -4.69 -3.72 -22.29
CA ARG A 3 -4.97 -4.58 -21.13
C ARG A 3 -3.93 -4.45 -20.02
N LEU A 4 -2.66 -4.22 -20.36
CA LEU A 4 -1.58 -4.04 -19.39
C LEU A 4 -1.74 -2.72 -18.64
N LEU A 5 -1.93 -1.64 -19.39
CA LEU A 5 -2.17 -0.31 -18.85
C LEU A 5 -3.38 -0.30 -17.92
N GLY A 6 -4.51 -0.90 -18.35
CA GLY A 6 -5.69 -1.03 -17.49
C GLY A 6 -5.41 -1.81 -16.21
N THR A 7 -4.69 -2.92 -16.30
CA THR A 7 -4.34 -3.73 -15.11
C THR A 7 -3.43 -2.97 -14.17
N SER A 8 -2.37 -2.32 -14.67
CA SER A 8 -1.47 -1.51 -13.87
C SER A 8 -2.15 -0.32 -13.21
N LEU A 9 -3.11 0.32 -13.90
CA LEU A 9 -3.90 1.41 -13.33
C LEU A 9 -4.79 0.91 -12.19
N VAL A 10 -5.48 -0.22 -12.37
CA VAL A 10 -6.33 -0.82 -11.33
C VAL A 10 -5.51 -1.21 -10.11
N PHE A 11 -4.38 -1.89 -10.30
CA PHE A 11 -3.50 -2.26 -9.20
C PHE A 11 -2.87 -1.04 -8.51
N GLY A 12 -2.49 0.00 -9.27
CA GLY A 12 -2.00 1.26 -8.74
C GLY A 12 -3.05 1.97 -7.88
N LEU A 13 -4.28 2.13 -8.37
CA LEU A 13 -5.40 2.71 -7.62
C LEU A 13 -5.75 1.87 -6.38
N LEU A 14 -5.72 0.54 -6.52
CA LEU A 14 -5.97 -0.35 -5.40
C LEU A 14 -4.87 -0.22 -4.33
N GLY A 15 -3.60 -0.15 -4.73
CA GLY A 15 -2.49 0.12 -3.82
C GLY A 15 -2.59 1.50 -3.15
N MET A 16 -3.01 2.52 -3.89
CA MET A 16 -3.23 3.88 -3.39
C MET A 16 -4.29 3.94 -2.29
N VAL A 17 -5.28 3.06 -2.30
CA VAL A 17 -6.33 3.02 -1.27
C VAL A 17 -6.00 2.03 -0.15
N VAL A 18 -5.54 0.83 -0.51
CA VAL A 18 -5.28 -0.24 0.47
C VAL A 18 -4.10 0.10 1.37
N LEU A 19 -3.00 0.67 0.83
CA LEU A 19 -1.81 0.94 1.64
C LEU A 19 -2.08 1.99 2.73
N PRO A 20 -2.70 3.15 2.45
CA PRO A 20 -3.11 4.11 3.49
C PRO A 20 -3.94 3.50 4.60
N ILE A 21 -4.90 2.65 4.25
CA ILE A 21 -5.78 1.99 5.24
C ILE A 21 -4.94 1.09 6.15
N VAL A 22 -4.09 0.25 5.57
CA VAL A 22 -3.22 -0.66 6.34
C VAL A 22 -2.26 0.13 7.23
N VAL A 23 -1.64 1.19 6.70
CA VAL A 23 -0.72 2.04 7.46
C VAL A 23 -1.43 2.80 8.57
N PHE A 24 -2.59 3.38 8.30
CA PHE A 24 -3.39 4.09 9.30
C PHE A 24 -3.70 3.20 10.50
N PHE A 25 -4.28 2.02 10.25
CA PHE A 25 -4.60 1.09 11.33
C PHE A 25 -3.36 0.53 12.01
N GLY A 26 -2.29 0.25 11.25
CA GLY A 26 -1.02 -0.23 11.82
C GLY A 26 -0.39 0.78 12.79
N VAL A 27 -0.35 2.07 12.39
CA VAL A 27 0.16 3.15 13.23
C VAL A 27 -0.74 3.37 14.44
N LEU A 28 -2.06 3.40 14.24
CA LEU A 28 -3.01 3.61 15.33
C LEU A 28 -2.92 2.49 16.37
N ILE A 29 -2.97 1.23 15.93
CA ILE A 29 -2.82 0.06 16.83
C ILE A 29 -1.46 0.10 17.54
N GLY A 30 -0.38 0.42 16.82
CA GLY A 30 0.95 0.56 17.41
C GLY A 30 1.01 1.67 18.46
N ALA A 31 0.38 2.82 18.19
CA ALA A 31 0.33 3.94 19.12
C ALA A 31 -0.44 3.57 20.41
N TYR A 32 -1.61 2.94 20.29
CA TYR A 32 -2.39 2.47 21.44
C TYR A 32 -1.69 1.34 22.21
N ALA A 33 -0.88 0.51 21.55
CA ALA A 33 -0.15 -0.58 22.20
C ALA A 33 1.13 -0.11 22.93
N LEU A 34 1.75 0.99 22.46
CA LEU A 34 3.04 1.46 22.95
C LEU A 34 2.95 2.70 23.85
N ASP A 35 1.90 3.52 23.71
CA ASP A 35 1.70 4.72 24.50
C ASP A 35 0.33 4.72 25.22
N PRO A 36 0.30 4.54 26.56
CA PRO A 36 -0.94 4.55 27.33
C PRO A 36 -1.60 5.92 27.43
N ARG A 37 -1.00 6.98 26.88
CA ARG A 37 -1.61 8.32 26.80
C ARG A 37 -2.60 8.44 25.63
N CYS A 38 -2.48 7.61 24.60
CA CYS A 38 -3.42 7.63 23.49
C CYS A 38 -4.84 7.30 23.99
N GLY A 39 -5.81 8.16 23.68
CA GLY A 39 -7.20 8.00 24.11
C GLY A 39 -7.52 8.49 25.54
N THR A 40 -6.57 9.13 26.22
CA THR A 40 -6.80 9.76 27.54
C THR A 40 -7.39 11.17 27.40
N PRO A 41 -8.10 11.71 28.42
CA PRO A 41 -8.75 13.03 28.36
C PRO A 41 -7.83 14.27 28.16
N GLY A 42 -6.53 14.09 27.90
CA GLY A 42 -5.59 15.15 27.53
C GLY A 42 -4.98 14.99 26.14
N ASP A 43 -5.30 13.92 25.43
CA ASP A 43 -4.87 13.71 24.05
C ASP A 43 -5.95 14.27 23.12
N SER A 44 -5.71 15.45 22.55
CA SER A 44 -6.63 16.16 21.65
C SER A 44 -6.80 15.48 20.28
N GLY A 45 -6.75 14.15 20.25
CA GLY A 45 -6.67 13.34 19.04
C GLY A 45 -5.27 13.37 18.41
N GLY A 46 -4.20 13.64 19.17
CA GLY A 46 -2.84 13.71 18.63
C GLY A 46 -2.40 12.38 18.01
N CYS A 47 -2.67 11.25 18.69
CA CYS A 47 -2.39 9.92 18.13
C CYS A 47 -3.22 9.64 16.87
N GLU A 48 -4.49 10.01 16.86
CA GLU A 48 -5.41 9.72 15.74
C GLU A 48 -5.12 10.60 14.52
N MET A 49 -4.84 11.88 14.76
CA MET A 49 -4.48 12.86 13.73
C MET A 49 -3.10 12.56 13.14
N GLY A 50 -2.15 12.12 13.98
CA GLY A 50 -0.85 11.62 13.53
C GLY A 50 -0.98 10.38 12.65
N ALA A 51 -1.77 9.39 13.07
CA ALA A 51 -2.07 8.20 12.27
C ALA A 51 -2.73 8.57 10.94
N ALA A 52 -3.68 9.51 10.94
CA ALA A 52 -4.35 9.99 9.73
C ALA A 52 -3.35 10.60 8.74
N VAL A 53 -2.50 11.52 9.17
CA VAL A 53 -1.49 12.17 8.31
C VAL A 53 -0.53 11.14 7.72
N ILE A 54 -0.04 10.19 8.53
CA ILE A 54 0.86 9.13 8.06
C ILE A 54 0.14 8.22 7.05
N GLY A 55 -1.12 7.87 7.32
CA GLY A 55 -1.96 7.12 6.40
C GLY A 55 -2.11 7.83 5.04
N PHE A 56 -2.46 9.11 5.04
CA PHE A 56 -2.56 9.89 3.80
C PHE A 56 -1.22 10.02 3.06
N ALA A 57 -0.12 10.22 3.78
CA ALA A 57 1.22 10.26 3.19
C ALA A 57 1.59 8.94 2.51
N ALA A 58 1.03 7.81 2.96
CA ALA A 58 1.24 6.50 2.34
C ALA A 58 0.51 6.31 1.00
N ALA A 59 -0.38 7.22 0.57
CA ALA A 59 -1.12 7.06 -0.69
C ALA A 59 -0.19 7.03 -1.92
N GLY A 60 0.81 7.92 -1.95
CA GLY A 60 1.83 7.97 -3.02
C GLY A 60 2.63 6.66 -3.10
N PRO A 61 3.26 6.21 -2.00
CA PRO A 61 3.91 4.90 -1.93
C PRO A 61 2.97 3.74 -2.31
N GLY A 62 1.71 3.78 -1.89
CA GLY A 62 0.69 2.79 -2.23
C GLY A 62 0.47 2.64 -3.72
N LEU A 63 0.37 3.78 -4.43
CA LEU A 63 0.24 3.79 -5.88
C LEU A 63 1.47 3.18 -6.56
N ALA A 64 2.67 3.58 -6.12
CA ALA A 64 3.92 3.07 -6.66
C ALA A 64 4.07 1.55 -6.49
N ILE A 65 3.74 1.02 -5.30
CA ILE A 65 3.78 -0.41 -5.01
C ILE A 65 2.74 -1.16 -5.85
N GLY A 66 1.53 -0.63 -5.98
CA GLY A 66 0.47 -1.24 -6.81
C GLY A 66 0.90 -1.39 -8.27
N VAL A 67 1.43 -0.32 -8.88
CA VAL A 67 1.94 -0.36 -10.25
C VAL A 67 3.12 -1.35 -10.38
N ALA A 68 4.06 -1.33 -9.44
CA ALA A 68 5.20 -2.24 -9.44
C ALA A 68 4.77 -3.71 -9.37
N LEU A 69 3.78 -4.04 -8.54
CA LEU A 69 3.23 -5.40 -8.44
C LEU A 69 2.56 -5.85 -9.74
N ALA A 70 1.82 -4.97 -10.42
CA ALA A 70 1.21 -5.29 -11.71
C ALA A 70 2.26 -5.59 -12.79
N LEU A 71 3.29 -4.75 -12.88
CA LEU A 71 4.42 -4.94 -13.80
C LEU A 71 5.17 -6.24 -13.49
N TRP A 72 5.44 -6.51 -12.21
CA TRP A 72 6.14 -7.71 -11.78
C TRP A 72 5.34 -8.99 -12.06
N ARG A 73 4.02 -8.97 -11.81
CA ARG A 73 3.13 -10.09 -12.13
C ARG A 73 3.13 -10.35 -13.63
N HIS A 74 3.06 -9.31 -14.45
CA HIS A 74 3.12 -9.48 -15.90
C HIS A 74 4.47 -10.04 -16.36
N TYR A 75 5.57 -9.52 -15.83
CA TYR A 75 6.92 -10.01 -16.11
C TYR A 75 7.10 -11.50 -15.77
N ARG A 76 6.57 -11.94 -14.62
CA ARG A 76 6.62 -13.35 -14.22
C ARG A 76 5.80 -14.27 -15.13
N LEU A 77 4.68 -13.80 -15.65
CA LEU A 77 3.86 -14.57 -16.60
C LEU A 77 4.61 -14.75 -17.93
N LEU A 78 5.20 -13.68 -18.47
CA LEU A 78 6.00 -13.76 -19.70
C LEU A 78 7.18 -14.72 -19.56
N ARG A 79 7.86 -14.72 -18.40
CA ARG A 79 8.95 -15.67 -18.13
C ARG A 79 8.50 -17.13 -18.07
N ARG A 80 7.25 -17.41 -17.68
CA ARG A 80 6.71 -18.78 -17.64
C ARG A 80 6.34 -19.30 -19.04
N GLU A 81 6.01 -18.42 -19.97
CA GLU A 81 5.60 -18.78 -21.33
C GLU A 81 6.77 -19.02 -22.27
N LYS A 82 7.99 -18.53 -21.98
CA LYS A 82 9.18 -18.83 -22.80
C LYS A 82 9.61 -20.30 -22.55
N PRO A 83 9.43 -21.24 -23.48
CA PRO A 83 9.95 -22.60 -23.30
C PRO A 83 11.49 -22.56 -23.21
N PRO A 84 12.12 -23.53 -22.53
CA PRO A 84 13.58 -23.59 -22.48
C PRO A 84 14.11 -23.64 -23.91
N GLU A 85 14.98 -22.68 -24.22
CA GLU A 85 15.76 -22.65 -25.46
C GLU A 85 16.65 -23.89 -25.39
N THR A 86 16.19 -24.98 -26.02
CA THR A 86 16.95 -26.23 -26.09
C THR A 86 18.24 -25.94 -26.85
N ALA A 87 19.34 -26.02 -26.10
CA ALA A 87 20.71 -25.97 -26.57
C ALA A 87 21.04 -27.09 -27.56
#